data_AF-A0A6J6S9I3-F1
#
_entry.id   AF-A0A6J6S9I3-F1
#
_cell.length_a   1.000
_cell.length_b   1.000
_cell.length_c   1.000
_cell.angle_alpha   90.00
_cell.angle_beta   90.00
_cell.angle_gamma   90.00
#
_symmetry.space_group_name_H-M   'P 1'
#
loop_
_entity.id
_entity.type
_entity.pdbx_description
1 polymer ?
#
loop_
_entity_poly.entity_id
_entity_poly.type
_entity_poly.pdbx_seq_one_letter_code
_entity_poly.pdbx_strand_id
1 'polypeptide(L)' 'MSTSDVAVLSSASSMLDDLIVRIVDVADRYQGTEQEGIAFQLHEVERALRSASRLLESVQRTLR' A
#
# COMPACT_ATOMS: atom_id res chain seq x y z
N MET A 1 18.02 16.19 9.00
CA MET A 1 16.82 16.11 8.16
C MET A 1 15.73 16.95 8.81
N SER A 2 14.88 17.63 8.03
CA SER A 2 13.87 18.50 8.64
C SER A 2 12.82 17.64 9.35
N THR A 3 12.30 18.08 10.49
CA THR A 3 11.12 17.49 11.15
C THR A 3 9.94 17.37 10.15
N SER A 4 9.91 18.25 9.14
CA SER A 4 8.99 18.21 8.02
C SER A 4 9.12 16.95 7.16
N ASP A 5 10.34 16.48 6.86
CA ASP A 5 10.55 15.33 5.97
C ASP A 5 10.05 14.04 6.63
N VAL A 6 10.33 13.87 7.94
CA VAL A 6 9.81 12.73 8.72
C VAL A 6 8.28 12.73 8.71
N ALA A 7 7.65 13.88 8.94
CA ALA A 7 6.20 14.01 8.93
C ALA A 7 5.58 13.67 7.57
N VAL A 8 6.21 14.11 6.47
CA VAL A 8 5.76 13.78 5.11
C VAL A 8 5.84 12.27 4.87
N LEU A 9 6.95 11.63 5.24
CA LEU A 9 7.10 10.18 5.05
C LEU A 9 6.12 9.37 5.92
N SER A 10 5.85 9.81 7.16
CA SER A 10 4.86 9.17 8.03
C SER A 10 3.43 9.29 7.49
N SER A 11 3.10 10.46 6.93
CA SER A 11 1.83 10.68 6.23
C SER A 11 1.71 9.76 5.01
N ALA A 12 2.75 9.68 4.17
CA ALA A 12 2.78 8.81 3.01
C ALA A 12 2.62 7.32 3.37
N SER A 13 3.25 6.86 4.46
CA SER A 13 3.08 5.49 4.96
C SER A 13 1.63 5.20 5.34
N SER A 14 0.99 6.13 6.06
CA SER A 14 -0.41 5.98 6.47
C SER A 14 -1.34 5.92 5.25
N MET A 15 -1.08 6.74 4.23
CA MET A 15 -1.84 6.73 2.97
C MET A 15 -1.67 5.41 2.20
N LEU A 16 -0.50 4.76 2.26
CA LEU A 16 -0.28 3.45 1.64
C LEU A 16 -1.11 2.37 2.32
N ASP A 17 -1.17 2.38 3.65
CA ASP A 17 -1.97 1.40 4.41
C ASP A 17 -3.46 1.55 4.11
N ASP A 18 -3.98 2.78 4.09
CA ASP A 18 -5.37 3.05 3.71
C ASP A 18 -5.68 2.62 2.28
N LEU A 19 -4.75 2.85 1.35
CA LEU A 19 -4.93 2.46 -0.06
C LEU A 19 -4.93 0.94 -0.23
N ILE A 20 -4.08 0.21 0.51
CA ILE A 20 -4.04 -1.24 0.51
C ILE A 20 -5.41 -1.81 0.91
N VAL A 21 -5.99 -1.33 2.01
CA VAL A 21 -7.30 -1.78 2.49
C VAL A 21 -8.36 -1.56 1.40
N ARG A 22 -8.41 -0.35 0.84
CA ARG A 22 -9.41 -0.01 -0.19
C ARG A 22 -9.28 -0.85 -1.46
N ILE A 23 -8.07 -1.25 -1.83
CA ILE A 23 -7.84 -2.10 -3.01
C ILE A 23 -8.29 -3.53 -2.74
N VAL A 24 -7.98 -4.07 -1.56
CA VAL A 24 -8.44 -5.40 -1.13
C VAL A 24 -9.97 -5.44 -1.10
N ASP A 25 -10.62 -4.43 -0.51
CA ASP A 25 -12.08 -4.32 -0.47
C ASP A 25 -12.75 -4.33 -1.85
N VAL A 26 -12.04 -3.88 -2.89
CA VAL A 26 -12.52 -3.94 -4.28
C VAL A 26 -12.20 -5.30 -4.89
N ALA A 27 -11.00 -5.85 -4.65
CA ALA A 27 -10.61 -7.18 -5.12
C ALA A 27 -11.58 -8.27 -4.65
N ASP A 28 -11.97 -8.21 -3.37
CA ASP A 28 -12.88 -9.15 -2.74
C ASP A 28 -14.27 -9.18 -3.44
N ARG A 29 -14.69 -8.07 -4.04
CA ARG A 29 -15.98 -8.00 -4.78
C ARG A 29 -15.94 -8.73 -6.12
N TYR A 30 -14.75 -8.91 -6.69
CA TYR A 30 -14.55 -9.61 -7.96
C TYR A 30 -14.19 -11.09 -7.77
N GLN A 31 -13.86 -11.51 -6.56
CA GLN A 31 -13.46 -12.88 -6.27
C GLN A 31 -14.63 -13.86 -6.47
N GLY A 32 -14.36 -14.99 -7.14
CA GLY A 32 -15.38 -16.00 -7.46
C GLY A 32 -16.44 -15.55 -8.48
N THR A 33 -16.27 -14.38 -9.10
CA THR A 33 -17.12 -13.90 -10.20
C THR A 33 -16.54 -14.29 -11.55
N GLU A 34 -17.31 -14.12 -12.63
CA GLU A 34 -16.79 -14.26 -14.01
C GLU A 34 -15.64 -13.29 -14.33
N GLN A 35 -15.46 -12.25 -13.51
CA GLN A 35 -14.42 -11.22 -13.64
C GLN A 35 -13.26 -11.43 -12.64
N GLU A 36 -13.03 -12.66 -12.16
CA GLU A 36 -11.97 -12.98 -11.19
C GLU A 36 -10.56 -12.53 -11.65
N GLY A 37 -10.32 -12.39 -12.96
CA GLY A 37 -9.10 -11.77 -13.48
C GLY A 37 -8.83 -10.35 -12.95
N ILE A 38 -9.88 -9.57 -12.67
CA ILE A 38 -9.77 -8.24 -12.04
C ILE A 38 -9.31 -8.38 -10.58
N ALA A 39 -9.86 -9.34 -9.82
CA ALA A 39 -9.42 -9.60 -8.45
C ALA A 39 -7.92 -9.94 -8.41
N PHE A 40 -7.46 -10.81 -9.31
CA PHE A 40 -6.04 -11.16 -9.43
C PHE A 40 -5.16 -9.92 -9.67
N GLN A 41 -5.54 -9.07 -10.62
CA GLN A 41 -4.81 -7.83 -10.92
C GLN A 41 -4.78 -6.87 -9.73
N LEU A 42 -5.89 -6.71 -9.00
CA LEU A 42 -5.96 -5.86 -7.82
C LEU A 42 -5.08 -6.39 -6.68
N HIS A 43 -5.00 -7.72 -6.48
CA HIS A 43 -4.05 -8.31 -5.54
C HIS A 43 -2.58 -8.14 -5.96
N GLU A 44 -2.27 -8.08 -7.26
CA GLU A 44 -0.92 -7.70 -7.70
C GLU A 44 -0.58 -6.25 -7.33
N VAL A 45 -1.55 -5.34 -7.46
CA VAL A 45 -1.38 -3.94 -7.00
C VAL A 45 -1.18 -3.88 -5.49
N GLU A 46 -1.98 -4.62 -4.71
CA GLU A 46 -1.81 -4.75 -3.25
C GLU A 46 -0.38 -5.21 -2.89
N ARG A 47 0.13 -6.25 -3.55
CA ARG A 47 1.50 -6.76 -3.34
C ARG A 47 2.57 -5.70 -3.62
N ALA A 48 2.41 -4.93 -4.68
CA ALA A 48 3.32 -3.84 -5.02
C ALA A 48 3.30 -2.74 -3.95
N LEU A 49 2.12 -2.34 -3.49
CA LEU A 49 1.96 -1.32 -2.45
C LEU A 49 2.54 -1.76 -1.10
N ARG A 50 2.32 -3.02 -0.68
CA ARG A 50 2.95 -3.57 0.52
C ARG A 50 4.47 -3.56 0.43
N SER A 51 5.01 -3.81 -0.77
CA SER A 51 6.45 -3.75 -0.99
C SER A 51 6.98 -2.32 -0.91
N ALA A 52 6.25 -1.35 -1.47
CA ALA A 52 6.55 0.07 -1.32
C ALA A 52 6.50 0.53 0.15
N SER A 53 5.48 0.12 0.91
CA SER A 53 5.33 0.44 2.34
C SER A 53 6.52 -0.07 3.16
N ARG A 54 6.91 -1.35 2.98
CA ARG A 54 8.11 -1.91 3.66
C ARG A 54 9.41 -1.18 3.31
N LEU A 55 9.57 -0.76 2.05
CA LEU A 55 10.74 0.02 1.64
C LEU A 55 10.75 1.40 2.29
N LEU A 56 9.59 2.07 2.35
CA LEU A 56 9.43 3.35 3.02
C LEU A 56 9.74 3.25 4.52
N GLU A 57 9.20 2.25 5.22
CA GLU A 57 9.51 1.96 6.62
C GLU A 57 11.00 1.69 6.84
N SER A 58 11.65 0.97 5.91
CA SER A 58 13.09 0.74 5.97
C SER A 58 13.88 2.04 5.88
N VAL A 59 13.52 2.93 4.95
CA VAL A 59 14.15 4.24 4.81
C VAL A 59 13.91 5.09 6.07
N GLN A 60 12.69 5.14 6.58
CA GLN A 60 12.36 5.87 7.81
C GLN A 60 13.16 5.37 9.02
N ARG A 61 13.43 4.06 9.12
CA ARG A 61 14.27 3.51 10.19
C ARG A 61 15.73 3.95 10.08
N THR A 62 16.30 3.99 8.87
CA THR A 62 17.66 4.50 8.64
C THR A 62 17.79 6.00 8.93
N LEU A 63 16.68 6.74 8.83
CA LEU A 63 16.63 8.19 9.03
C LEU A 63 16.43 8.61 10.50
N ARG A 64 16.18 7.67 11.41
CA ARG A 64 16.07 7.89 12.87
C ARG A 64 17.44 7.81 13.53
#